data_AF-R5CU47-F1
#
_entry.id   AF-R5CU47-F1
#
_cell.length_a   1.000
_cell.length_b   1.000
_cell.length_c   1.000
_cell.angle_alpha   90.00
_cell.angle_beta   90.00
_cell.angle_gamma   90.00
#
_symmetry.space_group_name_H-M   'P 1'
#
loop_
_entity.id
_entity.type
_entity.pdbx_description
1 polymer ?
#
loop_
_entity_poly.entity_id
_entity_poly.type
_entity_poly.pdbx_seq_one_letter_code
_entity_poly.pdbx_strand_id
1 'polypeptide(L)'
;MRRLIISLCFVFSVLSMICSCGGASSSNKSGTDSIMFDSIKMDSTVFLTEDTAGPRCHISLCLTYAKGKNAEYINDSIIRSGVLCPDYFSITPQKISVPEAADSFMTRYLNDYKVDYGSLYKADKTHGSSYNCEYIVKTYVSQEAEDYYTYIANIYSYGGGAHGSSVIITKNIDKKSGKIVSLKDLFVPGYEIELNDLIVKNLCKTYNVKNLNELNEKSIFMGIDVYPSDNFIINDDGITFIYSPDEIAYHAAGEIRVDISNSELENLFKKK
;
A
#
# COMPACT_ATOMS: atom_id res chain seq x y z
N MET A 1 16.27 39.93 -37.45
CA MET A 1 14.81 39.73 -37.25
C MET A 1 14.61 38.39 -36.56
N ARG A 2 14.32 38.40 -35.25
CA ARG A 2 14.03 37.20 -34.44
C ARG A 2 12.67 36.65 -34.85
N ARG A 3 12.60 35.39 -35.29
CA ARG A 3 11.32 34.68 -35.49
C ARG A 3 10.91 34.08 -34.15
N LEU A 4 9.79 34.56 -33.60
CA LEU A 4 9.09 33.92 -32.49
C LEU A 4 8.62 32.54 -32.95
N ILE A 5 9.06 31.50 -32.26
CA ILE A 5 8.44 30.16 -32.33
C ILE A 5 7.46 30.11 -31.16
N ILE A 6 6.16 30.15 -31.48
CA ILE A 6 5.09 29.95 -30.52
C ILE A 6 5.00 28.45 -30.28
N SER A 7 5.48 27.98 -29.12
CA SER A 7 5.30 26.60 -28.68
C SER A 7 3.88 26.45 -28.16
N LEU A 8 3.06 25.67 -28.85
CA LEU A 8 1.67 25.40 -28.49
C LEU A 8 1.67 24.27 -27.44
N CYS A 9 1.66 24.63 -26.15
CA CYS A 9 1.47 23.66 -25.07
C CYS A 9 0.04 23.11 -25.11
N PHE A 10 -0.15 21.89 -25.59
CA PHE A 10 -1.39 21.15 -25.40
C PHE A 10 -1.49 20.73 -23.93
N VAL A 11 -2.29 21.46 -23.16
CA VAL A 11 -2.74 21.04 -21.83
C VAL A 11 -3.76 19.92 -22.05
N PHE A 12 -3.36 18.67 -21.81
CA PHE A 12 -4.32 17.57 -21.72
C PHE A 12 -5.15 17.77 -20.44
N SER A 13 -6.44 18.04 -20.64
CA SER A 13 -7.43 18.11 -19.57
C SER A 13 -7.50 16.77 -18.82
N VAL A 14 -7.11 16.77 -17.55
CA VAL A 14 -7.34 15.66 -16.61
C VAL A 14 -8.86 15.51 -16.44
N LEU A 15 -9.42 14.44 -17.00
CA LEU A 15 -10.86 14.16 -16.89
C LEU A 15 -11.11 13.31 -15.63
N SER A 16 -11.39 13.96 -14.50
CA SER A 16 -11.72 13.29 -13.24
C SER A 16 -13.15 12.74 -13.32
N MET A 17 -13.32 11.48 -13.74
CA MET A 17 -14.60 10.79 -13.65
C MET A 17 -14.81 10.25 -12.23
N ILE A 18 -15.73 10.86 -11.48
CA ILE A 18 -16.21 10.36 -10.19
C ILE A 18 -17.29 9.30 -10.48
N CYS A 19 -16.90 8.03 -10.56
CA CYS A 19 -17.84 6.91 -10.65
C CYS A 19 -18.00 6.26 -9.27
N SER A 20 -19.13 6.54 -8.61
CA SER A 20 -19.56 5.85 -7.40
C SER A 20 -20.11 4.47 -7.78
N CYS A 21 -19.40 3.40 -7.38
CA CYS A 21 -19.93 2.05 -7.40
C CYS A 21 -19.91 1.53 -5.95
N GLY A 22 -21.03 1.70 -5.25
CA GLY A 22 -21.20 1.20 -3.88
C GLY A 22 -21.33 -0.32 -3.86
N GLY A 23 -20.47 -0.98 -3.09
CA GLY A 23 -20.65 -2.38 -2.68
C GLY A 23 -21.71 -2.45 -1.59
N ALA A 24 -22.64 -3.40 -1.72
CA ALA A 24 -23.70 -3.61 -0.75
C ALA A 24 -23.17 -4.33 0.50
N SER A 25 -23.28 -3.70 1.67
CA SER A 25 -23.18 -4.35 2.97
C SER A 25 -24.46 -4.11 3.76
N SER A 26 -25.23 -5.18 3.99
CA SER A 26 -26.45 -5.19 4.76
C SER A 26 -26.19 -5.37 6.25
N SER A 27 -26.55 -4.38 7.08
CA SER A 27 -27.31 -4.59 8.32
C SER A 27 -27.63 -3.24 8.99
N ASN A 28 -28.92 -2.96 9.16
CA ASN A 28 -29.45 -1.76 9.82
C ASN A 28 -29.48 -1.93 11.34
N LYS A 29 -28.89 -0.99 12.08
CA LYS A 29 -29.39 -0.51 13.39
C LYS A 29 -29.01 0.96 13.61
N SER A 30 -29.98 1.84 13.31
CA SER A 30 -30.31 3.12 13.93
C SER A 30 -29.17 4.03 14.48
N GLY A 31 -28.81 5.04 13.67
CA GLY A 31 -28.79 6.44 14.10
C GLY A 31 -27.51 7.00 14.74
N THR A 32 -26.46 7.21 13.95
CA THR A 32 -25.34 8.15 14.23
C THR A 32 -24.66 8.53 12.92
N ASP A 33 -23.93 9.64 12.90
CA ASP A 33 -22.99 10.05 11.83
C ASP A 33 -22.01 8.90 11.45
N SER A 34 -22.45 7.95 10.61
CA SER A 34 -21.62 6.81 10.25
C SER A 34 -20.54 7.22 9.24
N ILE A 35 -19.30 6.78 9.48
CA ILE A 35 -18.25 6.82 8.46
C ILE A 35 -18.70 5.97 7.29
N MET A 36 -18.65 6.54 6.09
CA MET A 36 -18.83 5.85 4.82
C MET A 36 -17.51 5.89 4.05
N PHE A 37 -17.35 4.99 3.08
CA PHE A 37 -16.18 5.00 2.20
C PHE A 37 -16.62 5.21 0.75
N ASP A 38 -15.84 6.02 0.04
CA ASP A 38 -15.95 6.23 -1.40
C ASP A 38 -14.56 6.03 -2.03
N SER A 39 -14.45 6.12 -3.35
CA SER A 39 -13.18 5.99 -4.05
C SER A 39 -12.98 7.07 -5.09
N ILE A 40 -11.72 7.47 -5.27
CA ILE A 40 -11.28 8.23 -6.44
C ILE A 40 -10.48 7.31 -7.35
N LYS A 41 -10.68 7.48 -8.67
CA LYS A 41 -9.94 6.78 -9.71
C LYS A 41 -9.23 7.79 -10.58
N MET A 42 -7.93 7.60 -10.79
CA MET A 42 -7.11 8.39 -11.70
C MET A 42 -6.27 7.43 -12.52
N ASP A 43 -6.15 7.70 -13.82
CA ASP A 43 -5.36 6.89 -14.75
C ASP A 43 -4.69 7.81 -15.76
N SER A 44 -3.40 7.61 -16.00
CA SER A 44 -2.64 8.42 -16.94
C SER A 44 -1.46 7.66 -17.50
N THR A 45 -1.05 8.02 -18.71
CA THR A 45 0.16 7.50 -19.36
C THR A 45 0.93 8.65 -20.00
N VAL A 46 2.25 8.68 -19.82
CA VAL A 46 3.14 9.60 -20.53
C VAL A 46 4.23 8.85 -21.28
N PHE A 47 4.61 9.34 -22.45
CA PHE A 47 5.63 8.73 -23.33
C PHE A 47 6.90 9.57 -23.35
N LEU A 48 8.09 8.97 -23.43
CA LEU A 48 9.36 9.74 -23.52
C LEU A 48 9.58 10.38 -24.90
N THR A 49 8.86 9.93 -25.93
CA THR A 49 8.89 10.44 -27.29
C THR A 49 7.69 11.34 -27.60
N GLU A 50 7.79 12.14 -28.67
CA GLU A 50 6.64 12.93 -29.17
C GLU A 50 5.58 12.03 -29.82
N ASP A 51 6.01 10.92 -30.44
CA ASP A 51 5.14 9.84 -30.86
C ASP A 51 4.83 8.88 -29.69
N THR A 52 3.83 8.01 -29.87
CA THR A 52 3.45 6.99 -28.88
C THR A 52 4.24 5.68 -29.03
N ALA A 53 5.30 5.67 -29.84
CA ALA A 53 6.09 4.46 -30.12
C ALA A 53 7.25 4.26 -29.14
N GLY A 54 7.69 5.31 -28.44
CA GLY A 54 8.74 5.23 -27.43
C GLY A 54 8.29 4.72 -26.06
N PRO A 55 9.23 4.65 -25.10
CA PRO A 55 8.95 4.12 -23.77
C PRO A 55 7.89 4.94 -23.04
N ARG A 56 7.11 4.28 -22.18
CA ARG A 56 5.98 4.90 -21.46
C ARG A 56 6.00 4.63 -19.97
N CYS A 57 5.42 5.54 -19.21
CA CYS A 57 5.04 5.32 -17.82
C CYS A 57 3.52 5.35 -17.72
N HIS A 58 2.92 4.28 -17.20
CA HIS A 58 1.51 4.20 -16.86
C HIS A 58 1.33 4.25 -15.35
N ILE A 59 0.37 5.04 -14.89
CA ILE A 59 -0.01 5.14 -13.49
C ILE A 59 -1.52 5.01 -13.36
N SER A 60 -1.97 4.16 -12.43
CA SER A 60 -3.38 3.93 -12.13
C SER A 60 -3.60 3.92 -10.63
N LEU A 61 -4.37 4.88 -10.13
CA LEU A 61 -4.67 5.04 -8.71
C LEU A 61 -6.17 4.82 -8.48
N CYS A 62 -6.53 3.85 -7.66
CA CYS A 62 -7.87 3.65 -7.13
C CYS A 62 -7.79 3.74 -5.61
N LEU A 63 -8.06 4.92 -5.06
CA LEU A 63 -7.90 5.20 -3.64
C LEU A 63 -9.26 5.32 -2.95
N THR A 64 -9.54 4.41 -2.04
CA THR A 64 -10.64 4.49 -1.09
C THR A 64 -10.36 5.54 -0.01
N TYR A 65 -11.36 6.35 0.33
CA TYR A 65 -11.29 7.38 1.36
C TYR A 65 -12.59 7.47 2.15
N ALA A 66 -12.48 7.89 3.41
CA ALA A 66 -13.60 8.05 4.32
C ALA A 66 -14.40 9.33 4.03
N LYS A 67 -15.70 9.29 4.33
CA LYS A 67 -16.67 10.39 4.34
C LYS A 67 -17.48 10.34 5.65
N GLY A 68 -17.93 11.49 6.12
CA GLY A 68 -18.69 11.61 7.36
C GLY A 68 -17.84 12.13 8.53
N LYS A 69 -18.38 12.00 9.74
CA LYS A 69 -17.74 12.52 10.96
C LYS A 69 -16.49 11.71 11.30
N ASN A 70 -15.36 12.39 11.51
CA ASN A 70 -14.02 11.81 11.71
C ASN A 70 -13.26 11.42 10.42
N ALA A 71 -13.85 11.60 9.23
CA ALA A 71 -13.23 11.22 7.96
C ALA A 71 -11.89 11.90 7.70
N GLU A 72 -11.74 13.16 8.11
CA GLU A 72 -10.50 13.93 7.93
C GLU A 72 -9.30 13.26 8.61
N TYR A 73 -9.46 12.78 9.86
CA TYR A 73 -8.39 12.12 10.61
C TYR A 73 -8.02 10.74 10.03
N ILE A 74 -9.02 9.99 9.59
CA ILE A 74 -8.84 8.70 8.92
C ILE A 74 -8.06 8.91 7.61
N ASN A 75 -8.50 9.86 6.79
CA ASN A 75 -7.89 10.16 5.50
C ASN A 75 -6.46 10.69 5.63
N ASP A 76 -6.19 11.57 6.61
CA ASP A 76 -4.83 12.07 6.87
C ASP A 76 -3.90 10.91 7.28
N SER A 77 -4.38 10.00 8.13
CA SER A 77 -3.61 8.80 8.51
C SER A 77 -3.32 7.89 7.30
N ILE A 78 -4.30 7.67 6.43
CA ILE A 78 -4.14 6.85 5.21
C ILE A 78 -3.09 7.44 4.27
N ILE A 79 -3.16 8.75 3.97
CA ILE A 79 -2.25 9.40 3.02
C ILE A 79 -0.79 9.32 3.51
N ARG A 80 -0.56 9.30 4.83
CA ARG A 80 0.76 9.28 5.46
C ARG A 80 1.25 7.88 5.87
N SER A 81 0.59 6.84 5.34
CA SER A 81 0.84 5.46 5.77
C SER A 81 1.72 4.64 4.82
N GLY A 82 2.34 5.30 3.82
CA GLY A 82 3.13 4.65 2.78
C GLY A 82 2.31 4.02 1.63
N VAL A 83 0.99 4.23 1.58
CA VAL A 83 0.10 3.71 0.51
C VAL A 83 0.47 4.27 -0.87
N LEU A 84 1.03 5.48 -0.92
CA LEU A 84 1.59 6.07 -2.13
C LEU A 84 3.12 6.12 -1.96
N CYS A 85 3.85 5.37 -2.79
CA CYS A 85 5.31 5.26 -2.73
C CYS A 85 5.93 5.85 -4.01
N PRO A 86 6.91 6.78 -3.90
CA PRO A 86 7.53 7.27 -2.67
C PRO A 86 6.57 8.08 -1.78
N ASP A 87 6.70 7.95 -0.46
CA ASP A 87 5.82 8.66 0.49
C ASP A 87 6.23 10.13 0.64
N TYR A 88 5.82 10.94 -0.34
CA TYR A 88 6.06 12.37 -0.35
C TYR A 88 5.32 13.15 0.77
N PHE A 89 4.32 12.53 1.40
CA PHE A 89 3.42 13.22 2.33
C PHE A 89 3.83 13.02 3.79
N SER A 90 4.56 11.96 4.12
CA SER A 90 5.08 11.68 5.46
C SER A 90 5.93 12.80 6.08
N ILE A 91 6.59 13.62 5.24
CA ILE A 91 7.56 14.65 5.68
C ILE A 91 6.97 16.05 5.85
N THR A 92 5.70 16.28 5.54
CA THR A 92 5.05 17.60 5.65
C THR A 92 3.86 17.55 6.60
N PRO A 93 3.70 18.48 7.55
CA PRO A 93 2.52 18.51 8.43
C PRO A 93 1.27 19.09 7.74
N GLN A 94 1.39 19.55 6.50
CA GLN A 94 0.28 20.19 5.79
C GLN A 94 -0.82 19.16 5.50
N LYS A 95 -2.06 19.49 5.88
CA LYS A 95 -3.24 18.71 5.54
C LYS A 95 -3.56 18.85 4.06
N ILE A 96 -4.00 17.75 3.46
CA ILE A 96 -4.36 17.66 2.05
C ILE A 96 -5.51 16.66 1.92
N SER A 97 -6.46 16.92 1.04
CA SER A 97 -7.53 15.95 0.77
C SER A 97 -6.99 14.77 -0.06
N VAL A 98 -7.65 13.61 0.00
CA VAL A 98 -7.25 12.43 -0.82
C VAL A 98 -7.24 12.75 -2.32
N PRO A 99 -8.23 13.46 -2.91
CA PRO A 99 -8.17 13.84 -4.32
C PRO A 99 -6.96 14.73 -4.66
N GLU A 100 -6.64 15.73 -3.84
CA GLU A 100 -5.49 16.60 -4.06
C GLU A 100 -4.17 15.86 -3.90
N ALA A 101 -4.08 14.94 -2.93
CA ALA A 101 -2.91 14.09 -2.73
C ALA A 101 -2.68 13.16 -3.93
N ALA A 102 -3.75 12.55 -4.46
CA ALA A 102 -3.68 11.69 -5.64
C ALA A 102 -3.20 12.45 -6.89
N ASP A 103 -3.75 13.65 -7.13
CA ASP A 103 -3.37 14.52 -8.24
C ASP A 103 -1.91 14.99 -8.15
N SER A 104 -1.51 15.45 -6.96
CA SER A 104 -0.13 15.88 -6.68
C SER A 104 0.86 14.72 -6.84
N PHE A 105 0.54 13.54 -6.29
CA PHE A 105 1.37 12.35 -6.42
C PHE A 105 1.52 11.94 -7.89
N MET A 106 0.42 11.84 -8.63
CA MET A 106 0.45 11.44 -10.04
C MET A 106 1.26 12.42 -10.89
N THR A 107 1.04 13.72 -10.70
CA THR A 107 1.77 14.78 -11.43
C THR A 107 3.26 14.67 -11.17
N ARG A 108 3.65 14.53 -9.89
CA ARG A 108 5.06 14.39 -9.52
C ARG A 108 5.68 13.12 -10.07
N TYR A 109 5.02 11.98 -9.90
CA TYR A 109 5.51 10.68 -10.36
C TYR A 109 5.78 10.67 -11.88
N LEU A 110 4.85 11.20 -12.67
CA LEU A 110 5.01 11.29 -14.13
C LEU A 110 6.06 12.32 -14.56
N ASN A 111 6.20 13.41 -13.81
CA ASN A 111 7.25 14.39 -14.05
C ASN A 111 8.64 13.81 -13.75
N ASP A 112 8.80 13.14 -12.61
CA ASP A 112 10.05 12.49 -12.21
C ASP A 112 10.45 11.44 -13.26
N TYR A 113 9.49 10.62 -13.74
CA TYR A 113 9.72 9.72 -14.87
C TYR A 113 10.24 10.45 -16.12
N LYS A 114 9.57 11.53 -16.55
CA LYS A 114 9.98 12.31 -17.74
C LYS A 114 11.39 12.88 -17.62
N VAL A 115 11.77 13.32 -16.43
CA VAL A 115 13.09 13.91 -16.17
C VAL A 115 14.16 12.82 -16.10
N ASP A 116 13.96 11.82 -15.26
CA ASP A 116 14.98 10.82 -14.93
C ASP A 116 15.13 9.82 -16.08
N TYR A 117 14.04 9.15 -16.46
CA TYR A 117 14.07 8.15 -17.53
C TYR A 117 14.26 8.80 -18.90
N GLY A 118 13.76 10.03 -19.10
CA GLY A 118 14.01 10.77 -20.32
C GLY A 118 15.50 11.08 -20.55
N SER A 119 16.25 11.34 -19.49
CA SER A 119 17.71 11.56 -19.58
C SER A 119 18.44 10.26 -19.87
N LEU A 120 18.06 9.15 -19.23
CA LEU A 120 18.64 7.83 -19.46
C LEU A 120 18.36 7.31 -20.88
N TYR A 121 17.11 7.41 -21.35
CA TYR A 121 16.73 6.99 -22.69
C TYR A 121 17.42 7.80 -23.80
N LYS A 122 17.73 9.09 -23.56
CA LYS A 122 18.53 9.88 -24.50
C LYS A 122 19.97 9.36 -24.60
N ALA A 123 20.53 8.88 -23.49
CA ALA A 123 21.88 8.32 -23.44
C ALA A 123 21.93 6.91 -24.07
N ASP A 124 20.88 6.12 -23.92
CA ASP A 124 20.76 4.79 -24.52
C ASP A 124 19.36 4.53 -25.09
N LYS A 125 19.24 4.70 -26.41
CA LYS A 125 18.01 4.37 -27.13
C LYS A 125 17.89 2.90 -27.51
N THR A 126 18.98 2.14 -27.44
CA THR A 126 19.03 0.75 -27.92
C THR A 126 18.23 -0.20 -27.02
N HIS A 127 18.08 0.16 -25.74
CA HIS A 127 17.28 -0.57 -24.76
C HIS A 127 16.01 0.18 -24.35
N GLY A 128 15.32 0.79 -25.32
CA GLY A 128 14.09 1.57 -25.07
C GLY A 128 13.08 0.89 -24.15
N SER A 129 12.87 -0.42 -24.31
CA SER A 129 11.92 -1.19 -23.50
C SER A 129 12.22 -1.20 -21.99
N SER A 130 13.49 -1.03 -21.61
CA SER A 130 13.94 -0.98 -20.22
C SER A 130 13.48 0.28 -19.49
N TYR A 131 13.00 1.30 -20.24
CA TYR A 131 12.51 2.56 -19.70
C TYR A 131 10.98 2.62 -19.61
N ASN A 132 10.29 1.48 -19.72
CA ASN A 132 8.86 1.42 -19.43
C ASN A 132 8.62 1.34 -17.91
N CYS A 133 7.63 2.08 -17.43
CA CYS A 133 7.21 2.04 -16.04
C CYS A 133 5.71 1.78 -15.91
N GLU A 134 5.33 1.13 -14.82
CA GLU A 134 3.94 0.94 -14.41
C GLU A 134 3.83 1.12 -12.90
N TYR A 135 2.82 1.85 -12.44
CA TYR A 135 2.52 2.01 -11.01
C TYR A 135 1.02 1.95 -10.79
N ILE A 136 0.56 0.87 -10.15
CA ILE A 136 -0.86 0.60 -9.92
C ILE A 136 -1.11 0.51 -8.43
N VAL A 137 -2.02 1.33 -7.92
CA VAL A 137 -2.49 1.26 -6.53
C VAL A 137 -3.99 0.99 -6.55
N LYS A 138 -4.41 -0.08 -5.87
CA LYS A 138 -5.82 -0.39 -5.64
C LYS A 138 -6.05 -0.59 -4.16
N THR A 139 -6.87 0.28 -3.57
CA THR A 139 -7.21 0.18 -2.17
C THR A 139 -8.68 -0.12 -1.95
N TYR A 140 -8.98 -0.70 -0.80
CA TYR A 140 -10.32 -0.96 -0.30
C TYR A 140 -10.30 -1.02 1.24
N VAL A 141 -11.48 -0.95 1.83
CA VAL A 141 -11.66 -1.10 3.27
C VAL A 141 -12.50 -2.33 3.53
N SER A 142 -12.03 -3.18 4.43
CA SER A 142 -12.82 -4.25 5.04
C SER A 142 -12.98 -4.02 6.54
N GLN A 143 -13.72 -4.90 7.19
CA GLN A 143 -13.93 -4.87 8.63
C GLN A 143 -13.86 -6.30 9.14
N GLU A 144 -12.66 -6.72 9.54
CA GLU A 144 -12.42 -8.04 10.12
C GLU A 144 -12.59 -8.08 11.64
N ALA A 145 -12.69 -6.91 12.28
CA ALA A 145 -12.93 -6.75 13.71
C ALA A 145 -13.94 -5.62 14.02
N GLU A 146 -14.76 -5.78 15.06
CA GLU A 146 -15.85 -4.83 15.38
C GLU A 146 -15.37 -3.39 15.58
N ASP A 147 -14.22 -3.18 16.24
CA ASP A 147 -13.72 -1.86 16.64
C ASP A 147 -12.78 -1.20 15.60
N TYR A 148 -12.44 -1.90 14.52
CA TYR A 148 -11.41 -1.46 13.57
C TYR A 148 -11.91 -1.47 12.12
N TYR A 149 -11.44 -0.52 11.32
CA TYR A 149 -11.45 -0.66 9.87
C TYR A 149 -10.11 -1.20 9.41
N THR A 150 -10.11 -2.14 8.46
CA THR A 150 -8.89 -2.65 7.84
C THR A 150 -8.75 -2.02 6.47
N TYR A 151 -7.85 -1.04 6.34
CA TYR A 151 -7.50 -0.42 5.06
C TYR A 151 -6.46 -1.28 4.36
N ILE A 152 -6.73 -1.72 3.14
CA ILE A 152 -5.86 -2.61 2.37
C ILE A 152 -5.49 -1.92 1.07
N ALA A 153 -4.19 -1.83 0.78
CA ALA A 153 -3.64 -1.30 -0.45
C ALA A 153 -2.81 -2.38 -1.16
N ASN A 154 -3.21 -2.71 -2.40
CA ASN A 154 -2.46 -3.57 -3.30
C ASN A 154 -1.70 -2.65 -4.26
N ILE A 155 -0.39 -2.71 -4.20
CA ILE A 155 0.51 -1.84 -4.95
C ILE A 155 1.31 -2.73 -5.89
N TYR A 156 1.28 -2.43 -7.18
CA TYR A 156 2.15 -3.02 -8.17
C TYR A 156 3.04 -1.94 -8.77
N SER A 157 4.33 -2.22 -8.90
CA SER A 157 5.26 -1.35 -9.61
C SER A 157 6.14 -2.14 -10.57
N TYR A 158 6.46 -1.51 -11.69
CA TYR A 158 7.43 -2.00 -12.66
C TYR A 158 8.26 -0.82 -13.15
N GLY A 159 9.58 -0.99 -13.21
CA GLY A 159 10.51 0.04 -13.64
C GLY A 159 11.56 -0.48 -14.63
N GLY A 160 11.21 -1.51 -15.41
CA GLY A 160 12.14 -2.27 -16.24
C GLY A 160 12.62 -3.56 -15.58
N GLY A 161 13.32 -4.40 -16.36
CA GLY A 161 13.86 -5.68 -15.90
C GLY A 161 12.97 -6.88 -16.22
N ALA A 162 13.13 -7.96 -15.45
CA ALA A 162 12.47 -9.25 -15.74
C ALA A 162 11.00 -9.32 -15.29
N HIS A 163 10.66 -8.65 -14.18
CA HIS A 163 9.32 -8.67 -13.59
C HIS A 163 9.05 -7.39 -12.77
N GLY A 164 7.78 -7.15 -12.47
CA GLY A 164 7.38 -6.12 -11.51
C GLY A 164 7.50 -6.60 -10.06
N SER A 165 7.11 -5.73 -9.13
CA SER A 165 7.01 -6.00 -7.71
C SER A 165 5.61 -5.68 -7.23
N SER A 166 5.07 -6.55 -6.38
CA SER A 166 3.78 -6.38 -5.73
C SER A 166 3.99 -6.25 -4.23
N VAL A 167 3.35 -5.27 -3.61
CA VAL A 167 3.36 -5.05 -2.16
C VAL A 167 1.92 -4.94 -1.69
N ILE A 168 1.63 -5.56 -0.55
CA ILE A 168 0.38 -5.36 0.17
C ILE A 168 0.66 -4.53 1.42
N ILE A 169 -0.10 -3.45 1.60
CA ILE A 169 -0.06 -2.64 2.81
C ILE A 169 -1.42 -2.69 3.48
N THR A 170 -1.46 -3.09 4.74
CA THR A 170 -2.64 -3.09 5.60
C THR A 170 -2.46 -2.08 6.72
N LYS A 171 -3.55 -1.40 7.08
CA LYS A 171 -3.60 -0.49 8.22
C LYS A 171 -4.89 -0.72 8.99
N ASN A 172 -4.76 -1.09 10.26
CA ASN A 172 -5.89 -1.18 11.18
C ASN A 172 -6.18 0.21 11.74
N ILE A 173 -7.38 0.73 11.52
CA ILE A 173 -7.79 2.08 11.90
C ILE A 173 -8.84 1.97 13.00
N ASP A 174 -8.52 2.48 14.19
CA ASP A 174 -9.45 2.54 15.31
C ASP A 174 -10.65 3.44 14.95
N LYS A 175 -11.86 2.88 14.98
CA LYS A 175 -13.08 3.58 14.52
C LYS A 175 -13.38 4.85 15.30
N LYS A 176 -13.02 4.88 16.58
CA LYS A 176 -13.34 5.97 17.50
C LYS A 176 -12.39 7.16 17.33
N SER A 177 -11.10 6.90 17.20
CA SER A 177 -10.04 7.92 17.15
C SER A 177 -9.57 8.23 15.74
N GLY A 178 -9.81 7.35 14.78
CA GLY A 178 -9.29 7.45 13.41
C GLY A 178 -7.79 7.20 13.28
N LYS A 179 -7.13 6.73 14.34
CA LYS A 179 -5.69 6.44 14.35
C LYS A 179 -5.39 5.06 13.78
N ILE A 180 -4.26 4.96 13.09
CA ILE A 180 -3.65 3.68 12.73
C ILE A 180 -3.08 3.03 14.01
N VAL A 181 -3.48 1.79 14.25
CA VAL A 181 -3.03 0.99 15.40
C VAL A 181 -1.68 0.36 15.07
N SER A 182 -0.73 0.52 15.98
CA SER A 182 0.57 -0.17 15.93
C SER A 182 0.58 -1.40 16.85
N LEU A 183 1.54 -2.31 16.65
CA LEU A 183 1.77 -3.43 17.58
C LEU A 183 2.00 -2.94 19.01
N LYS A 184 2.70 -1.82 19.17
CA LYS A 184 2.95 -1.17 20.46
C LYS A 184 1.70 -0.63 21.13
N ASP A 185 0.61 -0.39 20.41
CA ASP A 185 -0.66 -0.01 21.00
C ASP A 185 -1.39 -1.22 21.59
N LEU A 186 -1.20 -2.41 21.00
CA LEU A 186 -1.86 -3.67 21.36
C LEU A 186 -1.13 -4.43 22.47
N PHE A 187 0.20 -4.49 22.40
CA PHE A 187 0.99 -5.43 23.18
C PHE A 187 1.83 -4.77 24.28
N VAL A 188 2.13 -5.52 25.35
CA VAL A 188 3.02 -5.09 26.44
C VAL A 188 4.47 -4.98 25.96
N PRO A 189 5.31 -4.09 26.52
CA PRO A 189 6.72 -3.98 26.10
C PRO A 189 7.47 -5.30 26.19
N GLY A 190 8.30 -5.62 25.18
CA GLY A 190 9.02 -6.88 25.08
C GLY A 190 8.23 -8.02 24.40
N TYR A 191 7.09 -7.70 23.79
CA TYR A 191 6.25 -8.66 23.06
C TYR A 191 6.97 -9.37 21.92
N GLU A 192 8.04 -8.77 21.39
CA GLU A 192 8.71 -9.21 20.17
C GLU A 192 9.26 -10.64 20.30
N ILE A 193 9.76 -11.00 21.48
CA ILE A 193 10.35 -12.32 21.72
C ILE A 193 9.31 -13.43 21.57
N GLU A 194 8.17 -13.30 22.26
CA GLU A 194 7.11 -14.31 22.23
C GLU A 194 6.35 -14.30 20.90
N LEU A 195 6.16 -13.12 20.28
CA LEU A 195 5.59 -13.06 18.92
C LEU A 195 6.48 -13.77 17.90
N ASN A 196 7.81 -13.60 17.97
CA ASN A 196 8.74 -14.30 17.09
C ASN A 196 8.61 -15.82 17.21
N ASP A 197 8.52 -16.33 18.43
CA ASP A 197 8.32 -17.77 18.68
C ASP A 197 6.99 -18.26 18.10
N LEU A 198 5.91 -17.48 18.27
CA LEU A 198 4.59 -17.81 17.70
C LEU A 198 4.60 -17.76 16.16
N ILE A 199 5.32 -16.81 15.56
CA ILE A 199 5.47 -16.70 14.11
C ILE A 199 6.20 -17.92 13.55
N VAL A 200 7.34 -18.29 14.13
CA VAL A 200 8.10 -19.50 13.73
C VAL A 200 7.23 -20.74 13.90
N LYS A 201 6.55 -20.89 15.03
CA LYS A 201 5.67 -22.02 15.31
C LYS A 201 4.57 -22.16 14.26
N ASN A 202 3.89 -21.07 13.90
CA ASN A 202 2.80 -21.13 12.93
C ASN A 202 3.31 -21.32 11.49
N LEU A 203 4.43 -20.71 11.10
CA LEU A 203 5.09 -21.01 9.83
C LEU A 203 5.54 -22.47 9.74
N CYS A 204 6.10 -23.03 10.81
CA CYS A 204 6.49 -24.45 10.86
C CYS A 204 5.30 -25.38 10.57
N LYS A 205 4.12 -25.08 11.12
CA LYS A 205 2.88 -25.80 10.80
C LYS A 205 2.52 -25.66 9.32
N THR A 206 2.51 -24.44 8.79
CA THR A 206 2.15 -24.13 7.39
C THR A 206 3.04 -24.86 6.39
N TYR A 207 4.35 -24.91 6.64
CA TYR A 207 5.33 -25.52 5.74
C TYR A 207 5.68 -26.97 6.08
N ASN A 208 5.01 -27.55 7.09
CA ASN A 208 5.23 -28.91 7.58
C ASN A 208 6.70 -29.19 7.91
N VAL A 209 7.30 -28.32 8.72
CA VAL A 209 8.68 -28.39 9.21
C VAL A 209 8.73 -28.23 10.73
N LYS A 210 9.89 -28.48 11.35
CA LYS A 210 9.97 -28.56 12.82
C LYS A 210 10.52 -27.31 13.51
N ASN A 211 11.30 -26.50 12.80
CA ASN A 211 12.03 -25.39 13.40
C ASN A 211 12.48 -24.36 12.34
N LEU A 212 13.04 -23.25 12.80
CA LEU A 212 13.55 -22.16 11.96
C LEU A 212 14.63 -22.61 10.97
N ASN A 213 15.49 -23.58 11.29
CA ASN A 213 16.51 -24.04 10.35
C ASN A 213 15.86 -24.70 9.12
N GLU A 214 14.82 -25.51 9.33
CA GLU A 214 14.08 -26.14 8.24
C GLU A 214 13.21 -25.12 7.45
N LEU A 215 12.78 -24.02 8.07
CA LEU A 215 12.19 -22.88 7.36
C LEU A 215 13.24 -22.17 6.48
N ASN A 216 14.45 -21.95 7.01
CA ASN A 216 15.56 -21.36 6.28
C ASN A 216 15.96 -22.22 5.07
N GLU A 217 15.93 -23.55 5.18
CA GLU A 217 16.15 -24.46 4.05
C GLU A 217 15.11 -24.31 2.92
N LYS A 218 13.91 -23.79 3.25
CA LYS A 218 12.88 -23.39 2.29
C LYS A 218 12.98 -21.92 1.87
N SER A 219 14.08 -21.26 2.23
CA SER A 219 14.34 -19.84 1.99
C SER A 219 13.40 -18.88 2.72
N ILE A 220 12.74 -19.33 3.79
CA ILE A 220 11.88 -18.49 4.64
C ILE A 220 12.71 -17.98 5.82
N PHE A 221 12.80 -16.66 6.01
CA PHE A 221 13.71 -16.00 6.95
C PHE A 221 15.20 -16.34 6.73
N MET A 222 15.57 -16.83 5.55
CA MET A 222 16.97 -17.18 5.26
C MET A 222 17.85 -15.92 5.30
N GLY A 223 18.77 -15.87 6.27
CA GLY A 223 19.75 -14.79 6.39
C GLY A 223 19.20 -13.50 7.02
N ILE A 224 18.00 -13.53 7.59
CA ILE A 224 17.38 -12.43 8.31
C ILE A 224 16.84 -12.91 9.66
N ASP A 225 16.81 -12.03 10.65
CA ASP A 225 16.20 -12.35 11.95
C ASP A 225 14.68 -12.40 11.83
N VAL A 226 14.03 -13.22 12.67
CA VAL A 226 12.56 -13.25 12.76
C VAL A 226 12.09 -11.96 13.45
N TYR A 227 11.01 -11.38 12.94
CA TYR A 227 10.37 -10.20 13.51
C TYR A 227 8.85 -10.25 13.30
N PRO A 228 8.04 -9.64 14.17
CA PRO A 228 6.63 -9.42 13.90
C PRO A 228 6.47 -8.30 12.87
N SER A 229 5.75 -8.56 11.79
CA SER A 229 5.48 -7.56 10.76
C SER A 229 4.61 -6.43 11.30
N ASP A 230 4.97 -5.17 11.02
CA ASP A 230 4.10 -4.00 11.24
C ASP A 230 2.94 -3.93 10.21
N ASN A 231 2.93 -4.85 9.25
CA ASN A 231 1.86 -5.06 8.28
C ASN A 231 0.99 -6.23 8.74
N PHE A 232 -0.09 -5.92 9.46
CA PHE A 232 -0.97 -6.93 10.06
C PHE A 232 -2.45 -6.56 9.93
N ILE A 233 -3.33 -7.52 10.18
CA ILE A 233 -4.78 -7.35 10.26
C ILE A 233 -5.23 -7.81 11.64
N ILE A 234 -6.04 -6.99 12.31
CA ILE A 234 -6.76 -7.37 13.54
C ILE A 234 -8.07 -8.03 13.10
N ASN A 235 -8.25 -9.28 13.49
CA ASN A 235 -9.47 -10.05 13.28
C ASN A 235 -10.21 -10.23 14.62
N ASP A 236 -11.49 -10.62 14.58
CA ASP A 236 -12.26 -10.94 15.79
C ASP A 236 -11.63 -12.09 16.62
N ASP A 237 -10.90 -13.00 15.99
CA ASP A 237 -10.34 -14.22 16.59
C ASP A 237 -8.81 -14.24 16.71
N GLY A 238 -8.12 -13.18 16.27
CA GLY A 238 -6.65 -13.13 16.33
C GLY A 238 -6.04 -11.98 15.52
N ILE A 239 -4.76 -12.16 15.17
CA ILE A 239 -4.01 -11.25 14.30
C ILE A 239 -3.39 -12.04 13.16
N THR A 240 -3.52 -11.52 11.94
CA THR A 240 -2.82 -12.00 10.75
C THR A 240 -1.64 -11.10 10.46
N PHE A 241 -0.41 -11.59 10.59
CA PHE A 241 0.80 -10.91 10.13
C PHE A 241 1.02 -11.19 8.65
N ILE A 242 1.42 -10.17 7.89
CA ILE A 242 1.57 -10.22 6.44
C ILE A 242 2.99 -9.82 6.07
N TYR A 243 3.65 -10.68 5.30
CA TYR A 243 4.94 -10.41 4.69
C TYR A 243 4.76 -10.37 3.18
N SER A 244 5.17 -9.27 2.55
CA SER A 244 5.07 -9.08 1.10
C SER A 244 6.06 -9.99 0.36
N PRO A 245 5.87 -10.22 -0.96
CA PRO A 245 6.89 -10.84 -1.79
C PRO A 245 8.27 -10.21 -1.57
N ASP A 246 9.33 -11.01 -1.61
CA ASP A 246 10.73 -10.61 -1.38
C ASP A 246 11.07 -10.15 0.05
N GLU A 247 10.10 -10.12 0.99
CA GLU A 247 10.34 -9.65 2.35
C GLU A 247 11.04 -10.70 3.22
N ILE A 248 10.46 -11.91 3.30
CA ILE A 248 11.02 -13.02 4.10
C ILE A 248 11.30 -14.28 3.28
N ALA A 249 11.01 -14.26 1.98
CA ALA A 249 11.21 -15.38 1.07
C ALA A 249 11.46 -14.87 -0.35
N TYR A 250 11.84 -15.76 -1.27
CA TYR A 250 12.08 -15.42 -2.68
C TYR A 250 10.79 -14.95 -3.40
N HIS A 251 10.94 -14.11 -4.42
CA HIS A 251 9.83 -13.51 -5.20
C HIS A 251 8.65 -14.45 -5.51
N ALA A 252 8.95 -15.64 -6.05
CA ALA A 252 7.93 -16.59 -6.48
C ALA A 252 7.18 -17.28 -5.31
N ALA A 253 7.63 -17.14 -4.06
CA ALA A 253 6.88 -17.55 -2.88
C ALA A 253 5.64 -16.68 -2.66
N GLY A 254 5.62 -15.46 -3.20
CA GLY A 254 4.53 -14.52 -3.07
C GLY A 254 4.38 -13.99 -1.64
N GLU A 255 3.17 -13.50 -1.34
CA GLU A 255 2.79 -13.02 -0.01
C GLU A 255 2.67 -14.20 0.98
N ILE A 256 3.22 -14.03 2.18
CA ILE A 256 3.13 -15.01 3.26
C ILE A 256 2.31 -14.42 4.41
N ARG A 257 1.29 -15.16 4.87
CA ARG A 257 0.46 -14.80 6.02
C ARG A 257 0.70 -15.73 7.19
N VAL A 258 0.70 -15.16 8.40
CA VAL A 258 0.84 -15.89 9.66
C VAL A 258 -0.29 -15.50 10.59
N ASP A 259 -1.24 -16.42 10.76
CA ASP A 259 -2.37 -16.24 11.67
C ASP A 259 -1.99 -16.71 13.08
N ILE A 260 -2.29 -15.87 14.08
CA ILE A 260 -2.07 -16.16 15.50
C ILE A 260 -3.36 -15.84 16.25
N SER A 261 -3.91 -16.83 16.95
CA SER A 261 -5.20 -16.68 17.61
C SER A 261 -5.12 -15.82 18.87
N ASN A 262 -6.24 -15.22 19.28
CA ASN A 262 -6.34 -14.46 20.52
C ASN A 262 -5.94 -15.27 21.76
N SER A 263 -6.17 -16.59 21.78
CA SER A 263 -5.71 -17.45 22.87
C SER A 263 -4.19 -17.61 22.92
N GLU A 264 -3.51 -17.59 21.78
CA GLU A 264 -2.04 -17.61 21.73
C GLU A 264 -1.44 -16.24 22.11
N LEU A 265 -2.21 -15.16 21.98
CA LEU A 265 -1.79 -13.77 22.25
C LEU A 265 -2.19 -13.26 23.65
N GLU A 266 -2.95 -14.03 24.44
CA GLU A 266 -3.64 -13.56 25.65
C GLU A 266 -2.70 -12.86 26.65
N ASN A 267 -1.51 -13.42 26.88
CA ASN A 267 -0.54 -12.88 27.84
C ASN A 267 0.24 -11.66 27.31
N LEU A 268 0.19 -11.42 26.00
CA LEU A 268 0.91 -10.33 25.34
C LEU A 268 0.09 -9.06 25.27
N PHE A 269 -1.23 -9.15 25.25
CA PHE A 269 -2.09 -7.97 25.16
C PHE A 269 -1.93 -7.07 26.38
N LYS A 270 -1.95 -5.76 26.14
CA LYS A 270 -2.14 -4.80 27.23
C LYS A 270 -3.50 -5.03 27.88
N LYS A 271 -3.51 -4.97 29.22
CA LYS A 271 -4.77 -4.97 29.97
C LYS A 271 -5.54 -3.69 29.65
N LYS A 272 -6.79 -3.85 29.19
CA LYS A 272 -7.73 -2.74 28.98
C LYS A 272 -8.18 -2.14 30.31
#